data_AF-A0A7V6BYP2-F1
#
_entry.id   AF-A0A7V6BYP2-F1
#
_cell.length_a   1.000
_cell.length_b   1.000
_cell.length_c   1.000
_cell.angle_alpha   90.00
_cell.angle_beta   90.00
_cell.angle_gamma   90.00
#
_symmetry.space_group_name_H-M   'P 1'
#
loop_
_entity.id
_entity.type
_entity.pdbx_description
1 polymer ?
#
loop_
_entity_poly.entity_id
_entity_poly.type
_entity_poly.pdbx_seq_one_letter_code
_entity_poly.pdbx_strand_id
1 'polypeptide(L)'
;MSNGSCFDNEFDIVELPDDALPGINELDGDLRLLAEIIGVRQAIRVAQVFNGTAIRIYGGKKWVRRHRDRCARRDYDSGNYTGVELARRYRVSERQIWNILGATEPAEDERQMKLF
;
A
#
# COMPACT_ATOMS: atom_id res chain seq x y z
N MET A 1 -25.41 11.19 -13.98
CA MET A 1 -24.73 10.93 -12.70
C MET A 1 -23.25 10.87 -13.01
N SER A 2 -22.60 12.02 -13.00
CA SER A 2 -21.21 12.19 -13.40
C SER A 2 -20.37 12.20 -12.13
N ASN A 3 -19.71 11.09 -11.81
CA ASN A 3 -18.68 11.08 -10.78
C ASN A 3 -17.45 11.77 -11.37
N GLY A 4 -17.35 13.09 -11.14
CA GLY A 4 -16.13 13.84 -11.39
C GLY A 4 -15.04 13.34 -10.47
N SER A 5 -13.99 12.74 -11.04
CA SER A 5 -12.79 12.31 -10.33
C SER A 5 -12.00 13.55 -9.89
N CYS A 6 -11.94 13.82 -8.58
CA CYS A 6 -11.13 14.89 -7.96
C CYS A 6 -9.61 14.60 -7.95
N PHE A 7 -9.09 13.83 -8.90
CA PHE A 7 -7.66 13.66 -9.08
C PHE A 7 -7.29 14.30 -10.40
N ASP A 8 -7.05 15.61 -10.36
CA ASP A 8 -6.25 16.26 -11.40
C ASP A 8 -4.90 15.52 -11.43
N ASN A 9 -4.64 14.80 -12.51
CA ASN A 9 -3.38 14.08 -12.69
C ASN A 9 -2.27 15.13 -12.78
N GLU A 10 -1.52 15.29 -11.70
CA GLU A 10 -0.32 16.16 -11.61
C GLU A 10 0.80 15.73 -12.58
N PHE A 11 0.65 14.57 -13.22
CA PHE A 11 1.60 14.01 -14.17
C PHE A 11 0.99 14.01 -15.57
N ASP A 12 1.67 14.64 -16.53
CA ASP A 12 1.35 14.64 -17.96
C ASP A 12 1.56 13.24 -18.58
N ILE A 13 0.71 12.29 -18.20
CA ILE A 13 0.78 10.90 -18.66
C ILE A 13 0.05 10.77 -20.00
N VAL A 14 0.74 10.23 -20.99
CA VAL A 14 0.18 9.86 -22.29
C VAL A 14 -0.43 8.47 -22.17
N GLU A 15 -1.75 8.39 -22.30
CA GLU A 15 -2.48 7.12 -22.37
C GLU A 15 -2.27 6.47 -23.75
N LEU A 16 -1.57 5.33 -23.75
CA LEU A 16 -1.36 4.54 -24.96
C LEU A 16 -2.61 3.67 -25.24
N PRO A 17 -3.11 3.63 -26.50
CA PRO A 17 -4.13 2.67 -26.88
C PRO A 17 -3.59 1.23 -26.84
N ASP A 18 -4.47 0.23 -26.78
CA ASP A 18 -4.08 -1.18 -26.55
C ASP A 18 -3.18 -1.76 -27.66
N ASP A 19 -3.32 -1.28 -28.89
CA ASP A 19 -2.52 -1.66 -30.06
C ASP A 19 -1.09 -1.10 -30.04
N ALA A 20 -0.86 -0.05 -29.24
CA ALA A 20 0.45 0.58 -29.06
C ALA A 20 1.19 0.10 -27.80
N LEU A 21 0.62 -0.83 -27.03
CA LEU A 21 1.28 -1.38 -25.84
C LEU A 21 2.33 -2.43 -26.24
N PRO A 22 3.56 -2.34 -25.68
CA PRO A 22 4.58 -3.35 -25.93
C PRO A 22 4.20 -4.69 -25.29
N GLY A 23 4.73 -5.77 -25.84
CA GLY A 23 4.68 -7.08 -25.20
C GLY A 23 5.54 -7.11 -23.93
N ILE A 24 5.18 -7.97 -22.97
CA ILE A 24 5.96 -8.10 -21.71
C ILE A 24 7.43 -8.50 -21.95
N ASN A 25 7.69 -9.24 -23.04
CA ASN A 25 9.03 -9.70 -23.42
C ASN A 25 9.87 -8.62 -24.11
N GLU A 26 9.24 -7.51 -24.53
CA GLU A 26 9.93 -6.36 -25.13
C GLU A 26 10.37 -5.35 -24.06
N LEU A 27 9.95 -5.56 -22.81
CA LEU A 27 10.37 -4.75 -21.66
C LEU A 27 11.67 -5.30 -21.07
N ASP A 28 12.58 -4.39 -20.74
CA ASP A 28 13.87 -4.73 -20.15
C ASP A 28 13.93 -4.44 -18.65
N GLY A 29 14.76 -5.24 -17.95
CA GLY A 29 15.17 -4.99 -16.57
C GLY A 29 14.02 -4.79 -15.57
N ASP A 30 14.10 -3.70 -14.79
CA ASP A 30 13.16 -3.39 -13.72
C ASP A 30 11.75 -3.08 -14.24
N LEU A 31 11.63 -2.60 -15.48
CA LEU A 31 10.34 -2.28 -16.07
C LEU A 31 9.53 -3.55 -16.34
N ARG A 32 10.21 -4.62 -16.76
CA ARG A 32 9.59 -5.94 -16.89
C ARG A 32 9.11 -6.49 -15.55
N LEU A 33 9.94 -6.39 -14.51
CA LEU A 33 9.59 -6.82 -13.16
C LEU A 33 8.34 -6.08 -12.64
N LEU A 34 8.24 -4.78 -12.91
CA LEU A 34 7.04 -4.01 -12.60
C LEU A 34 5.85 -4.52 -13.42
N ALA A 35 6.00 -4.71 -14.73
CA ALA A 35 4.91 -5.18 -15.59
C ALA A 35 4.37 -6.56 -15.18
N GLU A 36 5.20 -7.46 -14.66
CA GLU A 36 4.76 -8.75 -14.13
C GLU A 36 3.87 -8.64 -12.88
N ILE A 37 4.06 -7.60 -12.06
CA ILE A 37 3.33 -7.40 -10.80
C ILE A 37 2.06 -6.55 -11.00
N ILE A 38 2.17 -5.44 -11.74
CA ILE A 38 1.09 -4.44 -11.88
C ILE A 38 0.47 -4.39 -13.28
N GLY A 39 1.03 -5.11 -14.25
CA GLY A 39 0.62 -5.09 -15.65
C GLY A 39 1.39 -4.08 -16.51
N VAL A 40 1.54 -4.38 -17.80
CA VAL A 40 2.31 -3.58 -18.78
C VAL A 40 1.86 -2.12 -18.82
N ARG A 41 0.55 -1.87 -18.95
CA ARG A 41 -0.01 -0.51 -19.01
C ARG A 41 0.45 0.35 -17.82
N GLN A 42 0.40 -0.21 -16.61
CA GLN A 42 0.72 0.54 -15.41
C GLN A 42 2.22 0.71 -15.23
N ALA A 43 3.00 -0.30 -15.62
CA ALA A 43 4.45 -0.19 -15.67
C ALA A 43 4.89 0.94 -16.61
N ILE A 44 4.27 1.08 -17.79
CA ILE A 44 4.55 2.18 -18.71
C ILE A 44 4.17 3.54 -18.12
N ARG A 45 3.02 3.66 -17.42
CA ARG A 45 2.67 4.92 -16.73
C ARG A 45 3.72 5.30 -15.69
N VAL A 46 4.19 4.33 -14.89
CA VAL A 46 5.28 4.55 -13.94
C VAL A 46 6.56 4.99 -14.67
N ALA A 47 6.90 4.35 -15.79
CA ALA A 47 8.06 4.73 -16.59
C ALA A 47 7.97 6.14 -17.17
N GLN A 48 6.78 6.59 -17.60
CA GLN A 48 6.57 7.94 -18.10
C GLN A 48 6.81 8.99 -17.01
N VAL A 49 6.37 8.71 -15.77
CA VAL A 49 6.53 9.63 -14.64
C VAL A 49 7.98 9.72 -14.15
N PHE A 50 8.64 8.57 -13.99
CA PHE A 50 9.98 8.52 -13.41
C PHE A 50 11.12 8.47 -14.44
N ASN A 51 10.84 8.71 -15.72
CA ASN A 51 11.78 8.54 -16.83
C ASN A 51 13.19 9.09 -16.51
N GLY A 52 14.21 8.23 -16.49
CA GLY A 52 15.60 8.58 -16.17
C GLY A 52 15.91 8.88 -14.69
N THR A 53 14.91 8.86 -13.81
CA THR A 53 15.06 9.12 -12.37
C THR A 53 15.26 7.82 -11.61
N ALA A 54 16.43 7.67 -10.98
CA ALA A 54 16.69 6.55 -10.09
C ALA A 54 15.91 6.71 -8.77
N ILE A 55 14.78 6.02 -8.63
CA ILE A 55 14.01 6.00 -7.39
C ILE A 55 14.46 4.86 -6.47
N ARG A 56 14.56 5.16 -5.18
CA ARG A 56 14.77 4.13 -4.15
C ARG A 56 13.42 3.71 -3.56
N ILE A 57 13.02 2.46 -3.82
CA ILE A 57 11.81 1.90 -3.22
C ILE A 57 12.10 1.49 -1.77
N TYR A 58 11.54 2.23 -0.82
CA TYR A 58 11.62 1.87 0.59
C TYR A 58 10.62 0.76 0.94
N GLY A 59 11.01 -0.15 1.83
CA GLY A 59 10.20 -1.30 2.20
C GLY A 59 8.85 -0.90 2.83
N GLY A 60 7.75 -1.44 2.29
CA GLY A 60 6.38 -1.20 2.76
C GLY A 60 5.99 -1.88 4.08
N LYS A 61 6.95 -2.46 4.84
CA LYS A 61 6.67 -3.27 6.04
C LYS A 61 5.85 -2.51 7.10
N LYS A 62 6.04 -1.20 7.22
CA LYS A 62 5.27 -0.34 8.13
C LYS A 62 3.77 -0.37 7.79
N TRP A 63 3.44 -0.22 6.51
CA TRP A 63 2.05 -0.20 6.02
C TRP A 63 1.39 -1.56 6.16
N VAL A 64 2.12 -2.63 5.81
CA VAL A 64 1.64 -4.02 5.98
C VAL A 64 1.34 -4.31 7.45
N ARG A 65 2.26 -3.95 8.36
CA ARG A 65 2.05 -4.12 9.81
C ARG A 65 0.84 -3.34 10.31
N ARG A 66 0.73 -2.06 9.92
CA ARG A 66 -0.42 -1.22 10.29
C ARG A 66 -1.75 -1.82 9.82
N HIS A 67 -1.81 -2.31 8.59
CA HIS A 67 -3.01 -2.96 8.07
C HIS A 67 -3.36 -4.24 8.85
N ARG A 68 -2.37 -5.09 9.11
CA ARG A 68 -2.54 -6.30 9.94
C ARG A 68 -3.07 -5.96 11.32
N ASP A 69 -2.50 -4.96 11.98
CA ASP A 69 -2.87 -4.56 13.34
C ASP A 69 -4.31 -4.02 13.37
N ARG A 70 -4.72 -3.24 12.35
CA ARG A 70 -6.11 -2.80 12.16
C ARG A 70 -7.06 -3.98 11.95
N CYS A 71 -6.68 -4.97 11.15
CA CYS A 71 -7.48 -6.17 10.95
C CYS A 71 -7.61 -6.98 12.24
N ALA A 72 -6.54 -7.13 13.02
CA ALA A 72 -6.58 -7.81 14.31
C ALA A 72 -7.49 -7.10 15.32
N ARG A 73 -7.46 -5.76 15.38
CA ARG A 73 -8.38 -4.95 16.20
C ARG A 73 -9.83 -5.13 15.78
N ARG A 74 -10.13 -4.96 14.49
CA ARG A 74 -11.48 -5.16 13.94
C ARG A 74 -12.03 -6.56 14.24
N ASP A 75 -11.20 -7.60 14.08
CA ASP A 75 -11.62 -8.97 14.34
C ASP A 75 -11.87 -9.20 15.84
N TYR A 76 -11.09 -8.58 16.73
CA TYR A 76 -11.36 -8.59 18.18
C TYR A 76 -12.67 -7.87 18.53
N ASP A 77 -12.88 -6.68 17.96
CA ASP A 77 -14.08 -5.86 18.21
C ASP A 77 -15.36 -6.54 17.69
N SER A 78 -15.24 -7.45 16.71
CA SER A 78 -16.35 -8.28 16.25
C SER A 78 -16.83 -9.32 17.29
N GLY A 79 -16.07 -9.53 18.37
CA GLY A 79 -16.39 -10.47 19.45
C GLY A 79 -16.17 -11.95 19.12
N ASN A 80 -15.76 -12.27 17.89
CA ASN A 80 -15.66 -13.66 17.41
C ASN A 80 -14.33 -14.36 17.74
N TYR A 81 -13.34 -13.62 18.24
CA TYR A 81 -11.98 -14.14 18.44
C TYR A 81 -11.40 -13.70 19.78
N THR A 82 -10.79 -14.65 20.48
CA THR A 82 -9.97 -14.39 21.66
C THR A 82 -8.57 -13.88 21.26
N GLY A 83 -7.86 -13.26 22.20
CA GLY A 83 -6.49 -12.78 21.95
C GLY A 83 -5.51 -13.89 21.54
N VAL A 84 -5.68 -15.11 22.05
CA VAL A 84 -4.87 -16.28 21.71
C VAL A 84 -5.13 -16.74 20.27
N GLU A 85 -6.39 -16.75 19.83
CA GLU A 85 -6.76 -17.11 18.47
C GLU A 85 -6.24 -16.10 17.45
N LEU A 86 -6.31 -14.81 17.77
CA LEU A 86 -5.74 -13.74 16.95
C LEU A 86 -4.22 -13.88 16.81
N ALA A 87 -3.51 -14.21 17.90
CA ALA A 87 -2.07 -14.42 17.88
C ALA A 87 -1.68 -15.54 16.90
N ARG A 88 -2.41 -16.66 16.91
CA ARG A 88 -2.21 -17.78 15.99
C ARG A 88 -2.55 -17.39 14.54
N ARG A 89 -3.69 -16.74 14.33
CA ARG A 89 -4.16 -16.33 12.99
C ARG A 89 -3.20 -15.39 12.30
N TYR A 90 -2.70 -14.38 13.03
CA TYR A 90 -1.82 -13.35 12.50
C TYR A 90 -0.32 -13.67 12.66
N ARG A 91 0.01 -14.84 13.21
CA ARG A 91 1.38 -15.33 13.46
C ARG A 91 2.22 -14.33 14.25
N VAL A 92 1.66 -13.83 15.34
CA VAL A 92 2.33 -12.91 16.28
C VAL A 92 2.26 -13.47 17.69
N SER A 93 3.09 -12.92 18.59
CA SER A 93 3.00 -13.30 20.00
C SER A 93 1.73 -12.75 20.64
N GLU A 94 1.22 -13.42 21.68
CA GLU A 94 0.08 -12.93 22.45
C GLU A 94 0.36 -11.54 23.04
N ARG A 95 1.58 -11.30 23.53
CA ARG A 95 2.03 -9.97 23.97
C ARG A 95 1.85 -8.91 22.87
N GLN A 96 2.15 -9.25 21.62
CA GLN A 96 1.98 -8.32 20.51
C GLN A 96 0.49 -8.06 20.23
N ILE A 97 -0.40 -9.04 20.36
CA ILE A 97 -1.85 -8.82 20.28
C ILE A 97 -2.30 -7.87 21.38
N TRP A 98 -1.91 -8.11 22.63
CA TRP A 98 -2.27 -7.21 23.73
C TRP A 98 -1.74 -5.79 23.54
N ASN A 99 -0.55 -5.64 22.95
CA ASN A 99 -0.05 -4.32 22.56
C ASN A 99 -0.89 -3.66 21.46
N ILE A 100 -1.35 -4.42 20.47
CA ILE A 100 -2.21 -3.92 19.39
C ILE A 100 -3.58 -3.49 19.96
N LEU A 101 -4.16 -4.30 20.85
CA LEU A 101 -5.46 -4.02 21.47
C LEU A 101 -5.39 -2.91 22.54
N GLY A 102 -4.25 -2.78 23.22
CA GLY A 102 -3.99 -1.75 24.21
C GLY A 102 -3.49 -0.43 23.63
N ALA A 103 -3.03 -0.42 22.37
CA ALA A 103 -2.75 0.80 21.65
C ALA A 103 -4.06 1.51 21.33
N THR A 104 -4.27 2.69 21.90
CA THR A 104 -5.23 3.65 21.36
C THR A 104 -4.79 3.92 19.92
N GLU A 105 -5.70 3.84 18.95
CA GLU A 105 -5.36 4.19 17.57
C GLU A 105 -4.61 5.53 17.58
N PRO A 106 -3.50 5.68 16.83
CA PRO A 106 -2.96 7.01 16.63
C PRO A 106 -4.04 7.77 15.85
N ALA A 107 -4.86 8.53 16.59
CA ALA A 107 -5.57 9.67 16.04
C ALA A 107 -4.54 10.42 15.18
N GLU A 108 -4.94 10.78 13.97
CA GLU A 108 -4.10 11.36 12.92
C GLU A 108 -3.50 12.75 13.29
N ASP A 109 -3.42 13.07 14.58
CA ASP A 109 -2.98 14.33 15.19
C ASP A 109 -1.60 14.20 15.88
N GLU A 110 -0.58 13.74 15.14
CA GLU A 110 0.82 14.04 15.53
C GLU A 110 1.22 15.49 15.20
N ARG A 111 0.26 16.37 14.83
CA ARG A 111 0.49 17.83 14.76
C ARG A 111 0.32 18.54 16.10
N GLN A 112 -0.19 17.86 17.13
CA GLN A 112 -0.44 18.49 18.41
C GLN A 112 0.58 17.99 19.45
N MET A 113 1.25 18.95 20.10
CA MET A 113 2.25 18.81 21.20
C MET A 113 3.73 18.83 20.79
N LYS A 114 4.15 19.85 20.02
CA LYS A 114 5.30 20.65 20.45
C LYS A 114 4.80 21.89 21.18
N LEU A 115 4.36 21.72 22.43
CA LEU A 115 4.56 22.76 23.42
C LEU A 115 5.67 22.27 24.32
N PHE A 116 6.84 22.87 24.14
CA PHE A 116 7.93 23.20 25.06
C PHE A 116 9.24 23.17 24.28
#